data_AF-A0A933S709-F1
#
_entry.id   AF-A0A933S709-F1
#
_cell.length_a   1.000
_cell.length_b   1.000
_cell.length_c   1.000
_cell.angle_alpha   90.00
_cell.angle_beta   90.00
_cell.angle_gamma   90.00
#
_symmetry.space_group_name_H-M   'P 1'
#
loop_
_entity.id
_entity.type
_entity.pdbx_description
1 polymer ?
#
loop_
_entity_poly.entity_id
_entity_poly.type
_entity_poly.pdbx_seq_one_letter_code
_entity_poly.pdbx_strand_id
1 'polypeptide(L)'
;MREVDSPSAIYGSGQLQPGPTVVAQVPLVNWVAAGHWQETVESVSPADCEAWIDTTKRVGRTAFALRVKGDSMEPKVPDGAVIVVDPERQPANGSLVVVRLDDDAEATFKKLLIEGGRRYLAPINPRYPVIEIKGPATVCGVVRQVLIDLD
;
A
#
# COMPACT_ATOMS: atom_id res chain seq x y z
N MET A 1 -36.88 41.10 43.09
CA MET A 1 -35.88 41.10 42.01
C MET A 1 -35.57 39.63 41.74
N ARG A 2 -36.00 39.09 40.58
CA ARG A 2 -35.76 37.68 40.23
C ARG A 2 -34.41 37.60 39.54
N GLU A 3 -33.44 36.91 40.13
CA GLU A 3 -32.24 36.46 39.44
C GLU A 3 -32.64 35.39 38.43
N VAL A 4 -32.40 35.69 37.16
CA VAL A 4 -32.52 34.74 36.05
C VAL A 4 -31.21 33.98 35.97
N ASP A 5 -31.27 32.70 36.33
CA ASP A 5 -30.17 31.75 36.21
C ASP A 5 -29.79 31.61 34.73
N SER A 6 -28.52 31.86 34.41
CA SER A 6 -28.00 31.76 33.04
C SER A 6 -27.64 30.31 32.73
N PRO A 7 -28.09 29.71 31.61
CA PRO A 7 -27.75 28.32 31.32
C PRO A 7 -26.26 28.24 30.94
N SER A 8 -25.47 27.61 31.81
CA SER A 8 -24.07 27.29 31.54
C SER A 8 -23.98 26.32 30.36
N ALA A 9 -23.52 26.82 29.22
CA ALA A 9 -23.22 25.99 28.07
C ALA A 9 -21.98 25.14 28.36
N ILE A 10 -22.20 23.84 28.57
CA ILE A 10 -21.16 22.80 28.60
C ILE A 10 -20.66 22.55 27.18
N TYR A 11 -19.89 23.49 26.63
CA TYR A 11 -19.00 23.19 25.52
C TYR A 11 -17.73 22.56 26.11
N GLY A 12 -17.68 21.23 26.09
CA GLY A 12 -16.44 20.51 26.35
C GLY A 12 -15.36 21.03 25.40
N SER A 13 -14.23 21.47 25.94
CA SER A 13 -13.04 21.87 25.20
C SER A 13 -12.40 20.64 24.55
N GLY A 14 -13.06 20.08 23.54
CA GLY A 14 -12.47 19.09 22.66
C GLY A 14 -11.47 19.81 21.77
N GLN A 15 -10.17 19.68 22.06
CA GLN A 15 -9.15 20.07 21.11
C GLN A 15 -9.39 19.27 19.82
N LEU A 16 -9.76 19.96 18.74
CA LEU A 16 -9.79 19.37 17.41
C LEU A 16 -8.37 18.92 17.08
N GLN A 17 -8.13 17.61 17.09
CA GLN A 17 -6.88 17.08 16.57
C GLN A 17 -6.91 17.27 15.05
N PRO A 18 -5.84 17.85 14.44
CA PRO A 18 -5.75 17.91 12.99
C PRO A 18 -5.91 16.49 12.42
N GLY A 19 -6.80 16.34 11.44
CA GLY A 19 -6.90 15.10 10.69
C GLY A 19 -5.56 14.74 10.03
N PRO A 20 -5.36 13.48 9.64
CA PRO A 20 -4.13 13.07 8.98
C PRO A 20 -3.91 13.92 7.73
N THR A 21 -2.78 14.61 7.67
CA THR A 21 -2.42 15.47 6.52
C THR A 21 -2.07 14.60 5.32
N VAL A 22 -2.69 14.86 4.17
CA VAL A 22 -2.23 14.29 2.89
C VAL A 22 -0.85 14.87 2.59
N VAL A 23 0.12 14.01 2.35
CA VAL A 23 1.52 14.42 2.14
C VAL A 23 2.03 14.15 0.72
N ALA A 24 1.33 13.34 -0.08
CA ALA A 24 1.60 13.12 -1.50
C ALA A 24 0.39 12.53 -2.23
N GLN A 25 0.41 12.59 -3.56
CA GLN A 25 -0.47 11.84 -4.46
C GLN A 25 0.36 10.90 -5.32
N VAL A 26 -0.12 9.68 -5.51
CA VAL A 26 0.54 8.66 -6.35
C VAL A 26 -0.44 8.12 -7.40
N PRO A 27 0.03 7.75 -8.61
CA PRO A 27 -0.83 7.18 -9.64
C PRO A 27 -1.28 5.77 -9.27
N LEU A 28 -2.56 5.45 -9.45
CA LEU A 28 -3.09 4.09 -9.43
C LEU A 28 -2.81 3.42 -10.77
N VAL A 29 -2.08 2.32 -10.75
CA VAL A 29 -1.64 1.61 -11.96
C VAL A 29 -2.13 0.17 -12.00
N ASN A 30 -1.97 -0.48 -13.14
CA ASN A 30 -2.28 -1.90 -13.30
C ASN A 30 -1.09 -2.80 -12.88
N TRP A 31 -1.35 -4.10 -12.73
CA TRP A 31 -0.37 -5.08 -12.24
C TRP A 31 0.78 -5.39 -13.20
N VAL A 32 0.57 -5.16 -14.51
CA VAL A 32 1.62 -5.30 -15.53
C VAL A 32 2.59 -4.11 -15.43
N ALA A 33 2.06 -2.89 -15.41
CA ALA A 33 2.84 -1.67 -15.26
C ALA A 33 3.67 -1.67 -13.96
N ALA A 34 3.09 -2.12 -12.85
CA ALA A 34 3.81 -2.26 -11.59
C ALA A 34 4.99 -3.24 -11.65
N GLY A 35 4.87 -4.31 -12.46
CA GLY A 35 5.95 -5.26 -12.69
C GLY A 35 7.21 -4.59 -13.27
N HIS A 36 7.01 -3.70 -14.25
CA HIS A 36 8.07 -3.01 -14.99
C HIS A 36 8.41 -1.61 -14.46
N TRP A 37 7.90 -1.23 -13.29
CA TRP A 37 7.91 0.16 -12.86
C TRP A 37 9.31 0.79 -12.76
N GLN A 38 10.32 0.02 -12.36
CA GLN A 38 11.72 0.50 -12.29
C GLN A 38 12.34 0.79 -13.67
N GLU A 39 11.77 0.24 -14.75
CA GLU A 39 12.26 0.40 -16.13
C GLU A 39 11.58 1.59 -16.84
N THR A 40 10.48 2.13 -16.31
CA THR A 40 9.58 3.09 -17.00
C THR A 40 9.45 4.46 -16.30
N VAL A 41 10.20 4.71 -15.24
CA VAL A 41 10.06 5.87 -14.34
C VAL A 41 10.26 7.26 -14.96
N GLU A 42 10.60 7.37 -16.24
CA GLU A 42 10.75 8.67 -16.92
C GLU A 42 9.40 9.37 -17.19
N SER A 43 8.29 8.64 -17.32
CA SER A 43 6.93 9.21 -17.41
C SER A 43 5.86 8.14 -17.19
N VAL A 44 4.96 8.37 -16.23
CA VAL A 44 3.74 7.56 -16.07
C VAL A 44 2.89 7.80 -17.31
N SER A 45 2.64 6.76 -18.11
CA SER A 45 1.78 6.90 -19.27
C SER A 45 0.34 7.18 -18.80
N PRO A 46 -0.41 8.09 -19.47
CA PRO A 46 -1.83 8.29 -19.14
C PRO A 46 -2.68 7.02 -19.28
N ALA A 47 -2.23 6.05 -20.08
CA ALA A 47 -2.91 4.77 -20.23
C ALA A 47 -2.72 3.84 -19.02
N ASP A 48 -1.64 4.03 -18.26
CA ASP A 48 -1.32 3.24 -17.07
C ASP A 48 -1.80 3.90 -15.77
N CYS A 49 -2.39 5.10 -15.84
CA CYS A 49 -2.89 5.84 -14.68
C CYS A 49 -4.43 5.86 -14.67
N GLU A 50 -5.03 5.03 -13.81
CA GLU A 50 -6.48 4.94 -13.66
C GLU A 50 -7.04 6.08 -12.79
N ALA A 51 -6.29 6.47 -11.76
CA ALA A 51 -6.67 7.49 -10.79
C ALA A 51 -5.44 8.03 -10.06
N TRP A 52 -5.60 9.10 -9.29
CA TRP A 52 -4.60 9.58 -8.34
C TRP A 52 -5.06 9.29 -6.91
N ILE A 53 -4.18 8.71 -6.11
CA ILE A 53 -4.46 8.26 -4.76
C ILE A 53 -3.71 9.14 -3.76
N ASP A 54 -4.46 9.76 -2.86
CA ASP A 54 -3.90 10.50 -1.74
C ASP A 54 -3.23 9.55 -0.73
N THR A 55 -2.00 9.88 -0.32
CA THR A 55 -1.32 9.17 0.75
C THR A 55 -0.95 10.12 1.89
N THR A 56 -1.10 9.61 3.11
CA THR A 56 -0.65 10.28 4.35
C THR A 56 0.76 9.84 4.73
N LYS A 57 1.38 8.94 3.94
CA LYS A 57 2.74 8.46 4.16
C LYS A 57 3.70 9.24 3.28
N ARG A 58 4.85 9.60 3.85
CA ARG A 58 5.99 10.07 3.07
C ARG A 58 6.51 8.90 2.24
N VAL A 59 6.52 9.08 0.94
CA VAL A 59 6.93 8.07 -0.06
C VAL A 59 7.88 8.71 -1.07
N GLY A 60 8.68 7.88 -1.74
CA GLY A 60 9.56 8.31 -2.83
C GLY A 60 8.80 8.93 -4.00
N ARG A 61 9.53 9.62 -4.89
CA ARG A 61 8.96 10.27 -6.08
C ARG A 61 8.41 9.26 -7.09
N THR A 62 8.93 8.05 -7.05
CA THR A 62 8.55 6.94 -7.91
C THR A 62 7.44 6.07 -7.32
N ALA A 63 6.83 6.48 -6.20
CA ALA A 63 5.76 5.73 -5.58
C ALA A 63 4.50 5.65 -6.47
N PHE A 64 3.78 4.54 -6.35
CA PHE A 64 2.56 4.24 -7.10
C PHE A 64 1.54 3.54 -6.20
N ALA A 65 0.31 3.43 -6.67
CA ALA A 65 -0.75 2.66 -6.03
C ALA A 65 -1.21 1.48 -6.89
N LEU A 66 -1.71 0.43 -6.24
CA LEU A 66 -2.31 -0.73 -6.88
C LEU A 66 -3.63 -1.10 -6.20
N ARG A 67 -4.60 -1.54 -7.00
CA ARG A 67 -5.79 -2.21 -6.49
C ARG A 67 -5.50 -3.68 -6.30
N VAL A 68 -5.60 -4.17 -5.06
CA VAL A 68 -5.43 -5.57 -4.67
C VAL A 68 -6.41 -6.45 -5.43
N LYS A 69 -5.91 -7.54 -6.00
CA LYS A 69 -6.69 -8.59 -6.66
C LYS A 69 -6.52 -9.91 -5.90
N GLY A 70 -7.63 -10.52 -5.52
CA GLY A 70 -7.71 -11.79 -4.80
C GLY A 70 -7.53 -11.66 -3.28
N ASP A 71 -7.84 -12.75 -2.57
CA ASP A 71 -7.91 -12.84 -1.11
C ASP A 71 -6.62 -13.36 -0.45
N SER A 72 -5.50 -13.46 -1.19
CA SER A 72 -4.26 -14.04 -0.64
C SER A 72 -3.65 -13.25 0.53
N MET A 73 -4.08 -11.99 0.70
CA MET A 73 -3.60 -11.11 1.77
C MET A 73 -4.66 -10.86 2.86
N GLU A 74 -5.79 -11.56 2.78
CA GLU A 74 -6.83 -11.53 3.79
C GLU A 74 -6.41 -12.21 5.11
N PRO A 75 -7.03 -11.83 6.24
CA PRO A 75 -8.07 -10.80 6.38
C PRO A 75 -7.51 -9.38 6.52
N LYS A 76 -6.18 -9.21 6.50
CA LYS A 76 -5.54 -7.91 6.80
C LYS A 76 -5.63 -6.93 5.64
N VAL A 77 -5.55 -7.43 4.41
CA VAL A 77 -5.73 -6.63 3.20
C VAL A 77 -6.76 -7.35 2.33
N PRO A 78 -8.01 -6.85 2.31
CA PRO A 78 -9.07 -7.48 1.53
C PRO A 78 -8.86 -7.28 0.03
N ASP A 79 -9.51 -8.14 -0.76
CA ASP A 79 -9.67 -7.90 -2.19
C ASP A 79 -10.26 -6.51 -2.45
N GLY A 80 -9.81 -5.85 -3.53
CA GLY A 80 -10.27 -4.51 -3.90
C GLY A 80 -9.63 -3.34 -3.12
N ALA A 81 -8.93 -3.60 -2.00
CA ALA A 81 -8.19 -2.57 -1.26
C ALA A 81 -7.14 -1.89 -2.16
N VAL A 82 -6.80 -0.63 -1.85
CA VAL A 82 -5.74 0.11 -2.55
C VAL A 82 -4.48 0.15 -1.70
N ILE A 83 -3.35 -0.29 -2.25
CA ILE A 83 -2.04 -0.23 -1.58
C ILE A 83 -1.16 0.85 -2.21
N VAL A 84 -0.46 1.61 -1.38
CA VAL A 84 0.58 2.56 -1.81
C VAL A 84 1.94 1.89 -1.68
N VAL A 85 2.70 1.86 -2.76
CA VAL A 85 3.95 1.14 -2.94
C VAL A 85 5.08 2.14 -3.17
N ASP A 86 6.19 1.96 -2.46
CA ASP A 86 7.37 2.82 -2.55
C ASP A 86 8.58 2.01 -3.07
N PRO A 87 8.98 2.21 -4.34
CA PRO A 87 10.14 1.54 -4.95
C PRO A 87 11.49 1.94 -4.37
N GLU A 88 11.60 3.16 -3.83
CA GLU A 88 12.87 3.69 -3.30
C GLU A 88 13.18 3.12 -1.91
N ARG A 89 12.23 2.41 -1.30
CA ARG A 89 12.39 1.81 0.01
C ARG A 89 12.99 0.40 -0.10
N GLN A 90 14.09 0.18 0.62
CA GLN A 90 14.72 -1.13 0.71
C GLN A 90 13.80 -2.16 1.41
N PRO A 91 13.55 -3.33 0.81
CA PRO A 91 12.75 -4.38 1.42
C PRO A 91 13.53 -5.06 2.56
N ALA A 92 12.90 -5.21 3.71
CA ALA A 92 13.43 -5.93 4.86
C ALA A 92 12.59 -7.18 5.17
N ASN A 93 13.14 -8.11 5.96
CA ASN A 93 12.37 -9.26 6.46
C ASN A 93 11.05 -8.80 7.10
N GLY A 94 9.95 -9.43 6.72
CA GLY A 94 8.61 -9.10 7.17
C GLY A 94 7.91 -7.97 6.41
N SER A 95 8.59 -7.33 5.45
CA SER A 95 7.98 -6.27 4.61
C SER A 95 6.85 -6.83 3.75
N LEU A 96 5.81 -6.02 3.57
CA LEU A 96 4.79 -6.22 2.55
C LEU A 96 5.33 -5.66 1.23
N VAL A 97 5.47 -6.50 0.21
CA VAL A 97 6.18 -6.16 -1.04
C VAL A 97 5.35 -6.49 -2.26
N VAL A 98 5.48 -5.64 -3.28
CA VAL A 98 5.11 -5.96 -4.65
C VAL A 98 6.35 -6.50 -5.35
N VAL A 99 6.23 -7.66 -5.98
CA VAL A 99 7.34 -8.40 -6.57
C VAL A 99 6.92 -9.05 -7.87
N ARG A 100 7.77 -8.97 -8.89
CA ARG A 100 7.64 -9.73 -10.13
C ARG A 100 8.63 -10.89 -10.09
N LEU A 101 8.14 -12.09 -10.32
CA LEU A 101 8.99 -13.25 -10.60
C LEU A 101 9.28 -13.24 -12.10
N ASP A 102 10.50 -13.55 -12.53
CA ASP A 102 10.90 -13.37 -13.94
C ASP A 102 10.08 -14.20 -14.94
N ASP A 103 9.51 -15.33 -14.50
CA ASP A 103 8.65 -16.18 -15.32
C ASP A 103 7.20 -15.64 -15.43
N ASP A 104 6.86 -14.58 -14.70
CA ASP A 104 5.52 -13.98 -14.63
C ASP A 104 5.46 -12.60 -15.29
N ALA A 105 4.43 -12.38 -16.11
CA ALA A 105 4.18 -11.08 -16.74
C ALA A 105 3.61 -10.02 -15.76
N GLU A 106 2.96 -10.47 -14.68
CA GLU A 106 2.34 -9.59 -13.68
C GLU A 106 3.08 -9.64 -12.35
N ALA A 107 3.11 -8.50 -11.64
CA ALA A 107 3.59 -8.49 -10.26
C ALA A 107 2.59 -9.20 -9.32
N THR A 108 3.08 -9.65 -8.17
CA THR A 108 2.26 -10.18 -7.08
C THR A 108 2.51 -9.41 -5.78
N PHE A 109 1.55 -9.46 -4.87
CA PHE A 109 1.62 -8.83 -3.56
C PHE A 109 1.69 -9.87 -2.44
N LYS A 110 2.79 -9.86 -1.67
CA LYS A 110 3.08 -10.86 -0.61
C LYS A 110 3.89 -10.24 0.53
N LYS A 111 4.00 -10.96 1.65
CA LYS A 111 4.98 -10.67 2.71
C LYS A 111 6.31 -11.31 2.36
N LEU A 112 7.39 -10.53 2.35
CA LEU A 112 8.75 -11.04 2.20
C LEU A 112 9.22 -11.66 3.52
N LEU A 113 9.66 -12.91 3.48
CA LEU A 113 10.38 -13.56 4.59
C LEU A 113 11.82 -13.83 4.18
N ILE A 114 12.76 -13.60 5.09
CA ILE A 114 14.19 -13.87 4.89
C ILE A 114 14.65 -14.75 6.04
N GLU A 115 14.99 -16.00 5.73
CA GLU A 115 15.38 -17.01 6.73
C GLU A 115 16.56 -17.82 6.21
N GLY A 116 17.65 -17.89 6.99
CA GLY A 116 18.84 -18.66 6.61
C GLY A 116 19.45 -18.26 5.26
N GLY A 117 19.37 -16.97 4.89
CA GLY A 117 19.84 -16.46 3.60
C GLY A 117 18.91 -16.74 2.41
N ARG A 118 17.79 -17.44 2.62
CA ARG A 118 16.76 -17.70 1.61
C ARG A 118 15.65 -16.67 1.71
N ARG A 119 14.97 -16.42 0.59
CA ARG A 119 13.86 -15.48 0.49
C ARG A 119 12.58 -16.22 0.14
N TYR A 120 11.48 -15.84 0.78
CA TYR A 120 10.16 -16.42 0.55
C TYR A 120 9.11 -15.34 0.41
N LEU A 121 8.07 -15.64 -0.35
CA LEU A 121 6.86 -14.85 -0.50
C LEU A 121 5.73 -15.57 0.24
N ALA A 122 5.35 -15.01 1.38
CA ALA A 122 4.29 -15.54 2.22
C ALA A 122 2.99 -14.74 2.00
N PRO A 123 1.90 -15.39 1.58
CA PRO A 123 0.56 -14.84 1.72
C PRO A 123 0.25 -14.55 3.20
N ILE A 124 -0.62 -13.58 3.49
CA ILE A 124 -1.16 -13.42 4.85
C ILE A 124 -2.25 -14.47 5.09
N ASN A 125 -3.02 -14.79 4.06
CA ASN A 125 -4.07 -15.78 4.12
C ASN A 125 -3.46 -17.20 4.14
N PRO A 126 -3.61 -17.97 5.23
CA PRO A 126 -2.97 -19.28 5.37
C PRO A 126 -3.50 -20.35 4.41
N ARG A 127 -4.58 -20.07 3.67
CA ARG A 127 -5.09 -20.97 2.62
C ARG A 127 -4.16 -21.04 1.40
N TYR A 128 -3.26 -20.08 1.27
CA TYR A 128 -2.31 -20.01 0.16
C TYR A 128 -0.91 -20.45 0.61
N PRO A 129 -0.17 -21.20 -0.23
CA PRO A 129 1.15 -21.69 0.12
C PRO A 129 2.19 -20.56 0.12
N VAL A 130 3.23 -20.74 0.94
CA VAL A 130 4.44 -19.93 0.89
C VAL A 130 5.28 -20.35 -0.33
N ILE A 131 5.79 -19.37 -1.07
CA ILE A 131 6.60 -19.60 -2.27
C ILE A 131 8.05 -19.25 -1.95
N GLU A 132 8.99 -20.17 -2.18
CA GLU A 132 10.43 -19.90 -2.10
C GLU A 132 10.88 -19.21 -3.40
N ILE A 133 11.63 -18.10 -3.28
CA ILE A 133 12.20 -17.42 -4.44
C ILE A 133 13.48 -18.16 -4.85
N LYS A 134 13.35 -19.05 -5.85
CA LYS A 134 14.45 -19.87 -6.37
C LYS A 134 15.20 -19.22 -7.54
N GLY A 135 14.50 -18.41 -8.33
CA GLY A 135 15.03 -17.72 -9.50
C GLY A 135 15.25 -16.22 -9.26
N PRO A 136 15.55 -15.47 -10.33
CA PRO A 136 15.55 -14.02 -10.24
C PRO A 136 14.14 -13.50 -9.94
N ALA A 137 14.10 -12.41 -9.19
CA ALA A 137 12.88 -11.74 -8.79
C ALA A 137 13.17 -10.27 -8.57
N THR A 138 12.30 -9.42 -9.09
CA THR A 138 12.40 -7.97 -8.97
C THR A 138 11.40 -7.50 -7.93
N VAL A 139 11.90 -6.93 -6.83
CA VAL A 139 11.03 -6.25 -5.86
C VAL A 139 10.69 -4.87 -6.41
N CYS A 140 9.46 -4.71 -6.88
CA CYS A 140 8.93 -3.48 -7.46
C CYS A 140 8.77 -2.38 -6.42
N GLY A 141 8.57 -2.74 -5.15
CA GLY A 141 8.60 -1.80 -4.02
C GLY A 141 7.99 -2.34 -2.72
N VAL A 142 8.07 -1.52 -1.68
CA VAL A 142 7.55 -1.85 -0.34
C VAL A 142 6.23 -1.11 -0.09
N VAL A 143 5.21 -1.83 0.39
CA VAL A 143 3.92 -1.25 0.73
C VAL A 143 4.05 -0.36 1.97
N ARG A 144 3.53 0.87 1.86
CA ARG A 144 3.58 1.92 2.89
C ARG A 144 2.23 2.18 3.53
N GLN A 145 1.16 1.98 2.78
CA GLN A 145 -0.20 2.23 3.22
C GLN A 145 -1.15 1.24 2.54
N VAL A 146 -2.21 0.88 3.26
CA VAL A 146 -3.38 0.16 2.74
C VAL A 146 -4.57 1.08 3.00
N LEU A 147 -5.37 1.29 1.97
CA LEU A 147 -6.61 2.05 1.97
C LEU A 147 -7.74 1.05 1.71
N ILE A 148 -8.75 1.07 2.58
CA ILE A 148 -9.91 0.20 2.48
C ILE A 148 -11.12 1.11 2.49
N ASP A 149 -11.85 1.11 1.40
CA ASP A 149 -13.13 1.80 1.31
C ASP A 149 -14.20 0.89 1.90
N LEU A 150 -15.04 1.47 2.76
CA LEU A 150 -16.19 0.80 3.36
C LEU A 150 -17.41 1.46 2.73
N ASP A 151 -18.10 0.73 1.86
CA ASP A 151 -19.38 1.15 1.29
C ASP A 151 -20.49 1.19 2.36
#